data_AF-A0A1V2RSV1-F1
#
_entry.id   AF-A0A1V2RSV1-F1
#
_cell.length_a   1.000
_cell.length_b   1.000
_cell.length_c   1.000
_cell.angle_alpha   90.00
_cell.angle_beta   90.00
_cell.angle_gamma   90.00
#
_symmetry.space_group_name_H-M   'P 1'
#
loop_
_entity.id
_entity.type
_entity.pdbx_description
1 polymer ?
#
loop_
_entity_poly.entity_id
_entity_poly.type
_entity_poly.pdbx_seq_one_letter_code
_entity_poly.pdbx_strand_id
1 'polypeptide(L)'
;MTLLRKLNAALGSATGFQVRRVPRGHAGQRAGSAPARAPGRVPPRKPRAGAPAYRRPAASGADRLLRRPVFIIAPVRSGSTLLRMMLNGHSQLHAPHELHFRRLEVHFATGLAEKSLAALGLGRGDAEHLLWDRLLHRELVKSGKTFLVEKTPGNAFVHERIAACWPDARFVFLLRHPASIARSWHEADPVRRSPEHAVLDSLRFMNAVERARDHLTGHTVRYEELTEDPASALKGICAFLDVPWEPQLLDYGDHNSSEPVKGLGDWKEKIRSGSVQDGRPLPAPGDVPAPLHPICAAWGYPAGDATAGRRTA
;
A
#
# COMPACT_ATOMS: atom_id res chain seq x y z
N MET A 1 -40.74 -31.80 21.48
CA MET A 1 -39.70 -30.80 21.84
C MET A 1 -38.32 -31.35 21.49
N THR A 2 -37.60 -30.70 20.58
CA THR A 2 -36.47 -31.23 19.80
C THR A 2 -35.14 -31.27 20.56
N LEU A 3 -34.38 -32.37 20.39
CA LEU A 3 -33.07 -32.67 20.99
C LEU A 3 -32.07 -31.48 20.95
N LEU A 4 -32.13 -30.68 19.88
CA LEU A 4 -31.30 -29.49 19.68
C LEU A 4 -31.45 -28.44 20.79
N ARG A 5 -32.64 -28.34 21.39
CA ARG A 5 -32.95 -27.36 22.44
C ARG A 5 -32.32 -27.74 23.78
N LYS A 6 -32.31 -29.04 24.11
CA LYS A 6 -31.60 -29.56 25.30
C LYS A 6 -30.08 -29.43 25.14
N LEU A 7 -29.57 -29.71 23.94
CA LEU A 7 -28.16 -29.54 23.62
C LEU A 7 -27.72 -28.07 23.78
N ASN A 8 -28.46 -27.13 23.19
CA ASN A 8 -28.12 -25.70 23.30
C ASN A 8 -28.28 -25.15 24.72
N ALA A 9 -29.18 -25.71 25.54
CA ALA A 9 -29.29 -25.32 26.94
C ALA A 9 -28.03 -25.72 27.74
N ALA A 10 -27.54 -26.95 27.56
CA ALA A 10 -26.34 -27.43 28.24
C ALA A 10 -25.04 -26.77 27.71
N LEU A 11 -24.93 -26.57 26.40
CA LEU A 11 -23.77 -25.89 25.79
C LEU A 11 -23.76 -24.40 26.15
N GLY A 12 -24.92 -23.75 26.15
CA GLY A 12 -25.07 -22.34 26.46
C GLY A 12 -24.71 -22.03 27.92
N SER A 13 -25.11 -22.87 28.87
CA SER A 13 -24.79 -22.66 30.29
C SER A 13 -23.32 -22.88 30.62
N ALA A 14 -22.64 -23.79 29.91
CA ALA A 14 -21.24 -24.11 30.19
C ALA A 14 -20.23 -23.24 29.41
N THR A 15 -20.59 -22.76 28.22
CA THR A 15 -19.62 -22.15 27.29
C THR A 15 -20.09 -20.85 26.63
N GLY A 16 -21.38 -20.50 26.73
CA GLY A 16 -21.96 -19.34 26.06
C GLY A 16 -22.24 -19.51 24.55
N PHE A 17 -21.91 -20.66 23.95
CA PHE A 17 -22.12 -20.92 22.52
C PHE A 17 -23.44 -21.69 22.24
N GLN A 18 -24.04 -21.46 21.06
CA GLN A 18 -25.23 -22.17 20.58
C GLN A 18 -25.03 -22.69 19.15
N VAL A 19 -25.58 -23.87 18.87
CA VAL A 19 -25.50 -24.53 17.56
C VAL A 19 -26.83 -24.36 16.79
N ARG A 20 -26.75 -23.97 15.51
CA ARG A 20 -27.90 -23.92 14.59
C ARG A 20 -27.62 -24.73 13.34
N ARG A 21 -28.62 -25.48 12.87
CA ARG A 21 -28.54 -26.22 11.60
C ARG A 21 -28.70 -25.28 10.41
N VAL A 22 -27.86 -25.44 9.37
CA VAL A 22 -27.99 -24.76 8.08
C VAL A 22 -28.67 -25.73 7.09
N PRO A 23 -29.64 -25.30 6.26
CA PRO A 23 -30.26 -26.17 5.26
C PRO A 23 -29.25 -26.63 4.21
N ARG A 24 -29.28 -27.91 3.83
CA ARG A 24 -28.54 -28.43 2.66
C ARG A 24 -29.41 -28.26 1.41
N GLY A 25 -28.85 -27.60 0.38
CA GLY A 25 -29.43 -27.56 -0.97
C GLY A 25 -29.50 -28.96 -1.60
N HIS A 26 -30.52 -29.19 -2.41
CA HIS A 26 -30.94 -30.48 -2.98
C HIS A 26 -29.90 -31.17 -3.88
N ALA A 27 -29.94 -32.51 -3.83
CA ALA A 27 -29.29 -33.44 -4.75
C ALA A 27 -30.17 -33.73 -5.98
N GLY A 28 -29.59 -34.10 -7.14
CA GLY A 28 -30.34 -34.80 -8.21
C GLY A 28 -29.78 -34.72 -9.64
N GLN A 29 -28.86 -35.64 -9.95
CA GLN A 29 -28.56 -36.35 -11.22
C GLN A 29 -29.18 -35.92 -12.57
N ARG A 30 -28.35 -35.92 -13.64
CA ARG A 30 -28.33 -36.98 -14.69
C ARG A 30 -27.18 -36.76 -15.70
N ALA A 31 -26.51 -37.85 -16.06
CA ALA A 31 -25.53 -37.93 -17.12
C ALA A 31 -26.24 -37.94 -18.49
N GLY A 32 -25.77 -37.11 -19.41
CA GLY A 32 -26.16 -37.08 -20.81
C GLY A 32 -24.97 -36.63 -21.66
N SER A 33 -24.75 -37.34 -22.76
CA SER A 33 -23.65 -37.21 -23.70
C SER A 33 -23.55 -35.82 -24.34
N ALA A 34 -22.32 -35.35 -24.53
CA ALA A 34 -22.00 -34.03 -25.06
C ALA A 34 -21.99 -33.98 -26.60
N PRO A 35 -22.50 -32.91 -27.24
CA PRO A 35 -22.07 -32.47 -28.55
C PRO A 35 -21.06 -31.30 -28.44
N ALA A 36 -20.24 -31.15 -29.48
CA ALA A 36 -19.06 -30.30 -29.56
C ALA A 36 -19.31 -28.80 -29.23
N ARG A 37 -18.35 -28.18 -28.54
CA ARG A 37 -18.41 -26.79 -28.04
C ARG A 37 -17.83 -25.82 -29.08
N ALA A 38 -18.63 -24.85 -29.52
CA ALA A 38 -18.17 -23.63 -30.19
C ALA A 38 -17.35 -22.74 -29.22
N PRO A 39 -16.44 -21.85 -29.70
CA PRO A 39 -15.58 -21.04 -28.83
C PRO A 39 -16.42 -20.03 -28.02
N GLY A 40 -16.52 -20.28 -26.72
CA GLY A 40 -17.31 -19.48 -25.79
C GLY A 40 -16.58 -18.23 -25.31
N ARG A 41 -17.25 -17.09 -25.40
CA ARG A 41 -16.92 -15.84 -24.67
C ARG A 41 -16.60 -16.16 -23.20
N VAL A 42 -15.49 -15.62 -22.71
CA VAL A 42 -15.12 -15.64 -21.28
C VAL A 42 -16.19 -14.86 -20.49
N PRO A 43 -16.91 -15.48 -19.55
CA PRO A 43 -17.86 -14.76 -18.72
C PRO A 43 -17.11 -13.86 -17.73
N PRO A 44 -17.63 -12.66 -17.41
CA PRO A 44 -16.98 -11.78 -16.45
C PRO A 44 -16.86 -12.47 -15.09
N ARG A 45 -15.66 -12.39 -14.50
CA ARG A 45 -15.36 -12.92 -13.18
C ARG A 45 -16.32 -12.31 -12.16
N LYS A 46 -17.09 -13.14 -11.45
CA LYS A 46 -17.91 -12.68 -10.30
C LYS A 46 -16.99 -11.99 -9.27
N PRO A 47 -17.35 -10.81 -8.75
CA PRO A 47 -16.57 -10.18 -7.69
C PRO A 47 -16.44 -11.13 -6.49
N ARG A 48 -15.26 -11.18 -5.88
CA ARG A 48 -15.04 -11.92 -4.64
C ARG A 48 -16.01 -11.40 -3.57
N ALA A 49 -16.81 -12.28 -2.98
CA ALA A 49 -17.69 -11.94 -1.87
C ALA A 49 -16.85 -11.34 -0.72
N GLY A 50 -17.10 -10.07 -0.36
CA GLY A 50 -16.51 -9.42 0.82
C GLY A 50 -15.68 -8.16 0.58
N ALA A 51 -15.29 -7.81 -0.66
CA ALA A 51 -14.70 -6.50 -0.91
C ALA A 51 -15.82 -5.43 -0.94
N PRO A 52 -15.70 -4.30 -0.22
CA PRO A 52 -16.69 -3.24 -0.32
C PRO A 52 -16.74 -2.77 -1.78
N ALA A 53 -17.93 -2.77 -2.37
CA ALA A 53 -18.13 -2.16 -3.67
C ALA A 53 -17.86 -0.64 -3.52
N TYR A 54 -16.98 -0.12 -4.37
CA TYR A 54 -16.70 1.31 -4.52
C TYR A 54 -16.65 1.64 -6.01
N ARG A 55 -16.98 2.89 -6.34
CA ARG A 55 -16.97 3.40 -7.71
C ARG A 55 -15.83 4.39 -7.89
N ARG A 56 -15.44 4.60 -9.15
CA ARG A 56 -14.63 5.77 -9.50
C ARG A 56 -15.51 7.02 -9.43
N PRO A 57 -15.02 8.14 -8.86
CA PRO A 57 -15.81 9.36 -8.77
C PRO A 57 -16.17 9.87 -10.16
N ALA A 58 -17.33 10.54 -10.26
CA ALA A 58 -17.73 11.17 -11.51
C ALA A 58 -16.79 12.35 -11.84
N ALA A 59 -16.65 12.65 -13.13
CA ALA A 59 -15.80 13.75 -13.60
C ALA A 59 -16.27 15.15 -13.16
N SER A 60 -17.49 15.27 -12.61
CA SER A 60 -18.07 16.53 -12.11
C SER A 60 -17.25 17.17 -10.97
N GLY A 61 -16.33 16.43 -10.35
CA GLY A 61 -15.46 16.96 -9.29
C GLY A 61 -16.15 17.22 -7.96
N ALA A 62 -17.41 16.80 -7.81
CA ALA A 62 -18.17 16.93 -6.57
C ALA A 62 -17.70 15.97 -5.46
N ASP A 63 -17.12 14.83 -5.85
CA ASP A 63 -16.83 13.74 -4.92
C ASP A 63 -15.48 13.90 -4.19
N ARG A 64 -14.54 14.68 -4.73
CA ARG A 64 -13.17 14.79 -4.20
C ARG A 64 -12.71 16.23 -4.12
N LEU A 65 -12.21 16.61 -2.95
CA LEU A 65 -11.65 17.92 -2.63
C LEU A 65 -10.16 17.97 -2.93
N LEU A 66 -9.43 16.87 -2.70
CA LEU A 66 -8.02 16.80 -3.07
C LEU A 66 -7.86 16.84 -4.58
N ARG A 67 -6.83 17.55 -5.03
CA ARG A 67 -6.41 17.61 -6.44
C ARG A 67 -4.99 17.07 -6.55
N ARG A 68 -4.78 16.15 -7.48
CA ARG A 68 -3.49 15.50 -7.76
C ARG A 68 -2.74 15.03 -6.49
N PRO A 69 -3.39 14.38 -5.50
CA PRO A 69 -2.69 13.92 -4.30
C PRO A 69 -1.57 12.95 -4.67
N VAL A 70 -0.44 13.07 -3.99
CA VAL A 70 0.76 12.27 -4.25
C VAL A 70 0.78 11.09 -3.29
N PHE A 71 1.06 9.89 -3.79
CA PHE A 71 1.26 8.69 -2.97
C PHE A 71 2.66 8.13 -3.17
N ILE A 72 3.42 8.03 -2.08
CA ILE A 72 4.67 7.26 -2.08
C ILE A 72 4.33 5.79 -1.85
N ILE A 73 4.53 4.96 -2.88
CA ILE A 73 4.33 3.52 -2.84
C ILE A 73 5.70 2.85 -2.68
N ALA A 74 5.94 2.29 -1.52
CA ALA A 74 7.25 1.75 -1.16
C ALA A 74 7.13 0.56 -0.21
N PRO A 75 8.11 -0.37 -0.21
CA PRO A 75 8.19 -1.39 0.82
C PRO A 75 8.49 -0.75 2.16
N VAL A 76 8.21 -1.47 3.23
CA VAL A 76 8.79 -1.15 4.53
C VAL A 76 10.33 -1.12 4.45
N ARG A 77 10.99 -0.27 5.24
CA ARG A 77 12.48 -0.15 5.33
C ARG A 77 13.18 0.19 4.01
N SER A 78 12.48 0.78 3.05
CA SER A 78 13.04 1.26 1.78
C SER A 78 13.61 2.68 1.84
N GLY A 79 13.50 3.37 2.98
CA GLY A 79 13.82 4.81 3.08
C GLY A 79 12.63 5.73 2.80
N SER A 80 11.40 5.20 2.73
CA SER A 80 10.19 5.98 2.45
C SER A 80 9.89 7.09 3.46
N THR A 81 10.39 6.98 4.70
CA THR A 81 10.28 8.07 5.69
C THR A 81 11.26 9.21 5.39
N LEU A 82 12.47 8.91 4.92
CA LEU A 82 13.44 9.91 4.48
C LEU A 82 12.85 10.70 3.31
N LEU A 83 12.42 10.01 2.24
CA LEU A 83 11.80 10.66 1.08
C LEU A 83 10.60 11.54 1.46
N ARG A 84 9.70 11.02 2.31
CA ARG A 84 8.57 11.81 2.85
C ARG A 84 9.04 13.10 3.52
N MET A 85 10.06 13.04 4.38
CA MET A 85 10.53 14.20 5.13
C MET A 85 11.19 15.23 4.22
N MET A 86 11.99 14.77 3.25
CA MET A 86 12.55 15.61 2.19
C MET A 86 11.43 16.33 1.44
N LEU A 87 10.42 15.61 0.93
CA LEU A 87 9.27 16.22 0.25
C LEU A 87 8.48 17.18 1.14
N ASN A 88 8.38 16.93 2.46
CA ASN A 88 7.71 17.88 3.36
C ASN A 88 8.48 19.20 3.53
N GLY A 89 9.76 19.26 3.16
CA GLY A 89 10.56 20.50 3.14
C GLY A 89 10.12 21.48 2.05
N HIS A 90 9.42 21.01 1.01
CA HIS A 90 8.94 21.86 -0.09
C HIS A 90 7.86 22.82 0.37
N SER A 91 7.86 24.06 -0.13
CA SER A 91 6.84 25.07 0.17
C SER A 91 5.42 24.62 -0.23
N GLN A 92 5.30 23.90 -1.35
CA GLN A 92 4.02 23.43 -1.90
C GLN A 92 3.58 22.02 -1.46
N LEU A 93 4.45 21.20 -0.84
CA LEU A 93 4.13 19.80 -0.54
C LEU A 93 3.95 19.55 0.95
N HIS A 94 2.80 19.03 1.35
CA HIS A 94 2.54 18.59 2.72
C HIS A 94 2.60 17.07 2.82
N ALA A 95 3.63 16.54 3.49
CA ALA A 95 3.85 15.12 3.72
C ALA A 95 3.78 14.77 5.22
N PRO A 96 2.58 14.63 5.81
CA PRO A 96 2.42 14.31 7.23
C PRO A 96 2.93 12.90 7.56
N HIS A 97 2.87 12.50 8.82
CA HIS A 97 3.24 11.13 9.24
C HIS A 97 2.29 10.09 8.63
N GLU A 98 2.60 8.79 8.82
CA GLU A 98 1.79 7.71 8.25
C GLU A 98 0.35 7.80 8.79
N LEU A 99 -0.61 8.10 7.90
CA LEU A 99 -2.00 8.38 8.31
C LEU A 99 -2.81 7.10 8.48
N HIS A 100 -2.36 5.98 7.89
CA HIS A 100 -3.07 4.71 7.88
C HIS A 100 -4.55 4.82 7.45
N PHE A 101 -4.90 5.83 6.64
CA PHE A 101 -6.28 6.20 6.33
C PHE A 101 -7.11 5.03 5.77
N ARG A 102 -6.48 4.11 5.03
CA ARG A 102 -7.14 2.90 4.50
C ARG A 102 -7.73 1.96 5.56
N ARG A 103 -7.38 2.15 6.83
CA ARG A 103 -7.89 1.41 7.99
C ARG A 103 -9.09 2.10 8.64
N LEU A 104 -9.45 3.29 8.18
CA LEU A 104 -10.65 4.00 8.61
C LEU A 104 -11.84 3.44 7.83
N GLU A 105 -12.82 2.93 8.57
CA GLU A 105 -13.99 2.24 8.03
C GLU A 105 -15.28 3.01 8.36
N VAL A 106 -16.27 2.89 7.48
CA VAL A 106 -17.62 3.43 7.71
C VAL A 106 -18.55 2.26 8.01
N HIS A 107 -19.29 2.36 9.11
CA HIS A 107 -20.33 1.40 9.49
C HIS A 107 -21.69 2.09 9.52
N PHE A 108 -22.65 1.57 8.75
CA PHE A 108 -24.03 2.02 8.82
C PHE A 108 -24.72 1.39 10.02
N ALA A 109 -25.02 2.20 11.04
CA ALA A 109 -25.64 1.70 12.27
C ALA A 109 -27.04 1.10 12.05
N THR A 110 -27.74 1.49 10.98
CA THR A 110 -29.07 0.99 10.64
C THR A 110 -29.19 0.71 9.14
N GLY A 111 -30.07 -0.22 8.80
CA GLY A 111 -30.41 -0.48 7.39
C GLY A 111 -31.11 0.70 6.70
N LEU A 112 -31.72 1.63 7.46
CA LEU A 112 -32.30 2.85 6.89
C LEU A 112 -31.22 3.81 6.42
N ALA A 113 -30.13 3.97 7.18
CA ALA A 113 -28.99 4.79 6.78
C ALA A 113 -28.32 4.22 5.51
N GLU A 114 -28.12 2.90 5.47
CA GLU A 114 -27.59 2.22 4.28
C GLU A 114 -28.49 2.42 3.06
N LYS A 115 -29.80 2.18 3.19
CA LYS A 115 -30.77 2.41 2.10
C LYS A 115 -30.79 3.86 1.62
N SER A 116 -30.70 4.82 2.54
CA SER A 116 -30.68 6.25 2.23
C SER A 116 -29.47 6.62 1.37
N LEU A 117 -28.26 6.20 1.76
CA LEU A 117 -27.06 6.45 0.97
C LEU A 117 -27.03 5.67 -0.34
N ALA A 118 -27.52 4.43 -0.33
CA ALA A 118 -27.66 3.64 -1.56
C ALA A 118 -28.61 4.30 -2.57
N ALA A 119 -29.65 5.02 -2.11
CA ALA A 119 -30.52 5.80 -2.99
C ALA A 119 -29.80 7.00 -3.66
N LEU A 120 -28.72 7.50 -3.06
CA LEU A 120 -27.79 8.46 -3.67
C LEU A 120 -26.71 7.77 -4.53
N GLY A 121 -26.79 6.44 -4.68
CA GLY A 121 -25.78 5.62 -5.32
C GLY A 121 -24.51 5.41 -4.49
N LEU A 122 -24.47 5.83 -3.23
CA LEU A 122 -23.29 5.75 -2.38
C LEU A 122 -23.30 4.44 -1.57
N GLY A 123 -22.40 3.52 -1.93
CA GLY A 123 -22.12 2.33 -1.12
C GLY A 123 -21.19 2.64 0.05
N ARG A 124 -20.97 1.65 0.93
CA ARG A 124 -20.00 1.75 2.02
C ARG A 124 -18.61 2.19 1.54
N GLY A 125 -18.14 1.62 0.43
CA GLY A 125 -16.83 1.96 -0.13
C GLY A 125 -16.73 3.41 -0.62
N ASP A 126 -17.81 3.96 -1.15
CA ASP A 126 -17.90 5.36 -1.59
C ASP A 126 -17.91 6.31 -0.38
N ALA A 127 -18.66 5.96 0.68
CA ALA A 127 -18.67 6.72 1.93
C ALA A 127 -17.29 6.72 2.62
N GLU A 128 -16.58 5.59 2.61
CA GLU A 128 -15.19 5.50 3.08
C GLU A 128 -14.26 6.40 2.26
N HIS A 129 -14.42 6.43 0.93
CA HIS A 129 -13.62 7.33 0.09
C HIS A 129 -13.88 8.81 0.37
N LEU A 130 -15.14 9.20 0.61
CA LEU A 130 -15.48 10.57 1.04
C LEU A 130 -14.85 10.93 2.38
N LEU A 131 -14.86 10.00 3.35
CA LEU A 131 -14.19 10.16 4.63
C LEU A 131 -12.68 10.34 4.45
N TRP A 132 -12.04 9.47 3.67
CA TRP A 132 -10.61 9.54 3.40
C TRP A 132 -10.25 10.87 2.76
N ASP A 133 -10.91 11.24 1.66
CA ASP A 133 -10.67 12.50 0.96
C ASP A 133 -10.82 13.71 1.87
N ARG A 134 -11.91 13.78 2.64
CA ARG A 134 -12.15 14.91 3.54
C ARG A 134 -11.10 15.02 4.64
N LEU A 135 -10.65 13.90 5.21
CA LEU A 135 -9.63 13.87 6.26
C LEU A 135 -8.28 14.33 5.73
N LEU A 136 -7.84 13.76 4.61
CA LEU A 136 -6.57 14.14 3.98
C LEU A 136 -6.61 15.60 3.47
N HIS A 137 -7.74 16.06 2.93
CA HIS A 137 -7.96 17.47 2.57
C HIS A 137 -7.92 18.41 3.79
N ARG A 138 -8.46 18.00 4.94
CA ARG A 138 -8.38 18.81 6.18
C ARG A 138 -6.92 19.08 6.54
N GLU A 139 -6.08 18.05 6.52
CA GLU A 139 -4.66 18.20 6.85
C GLU A 139 -3.95 19.09 5.84
N LEU A 140 -4.23 18.93 4.54
CA LEU A 140 -3.70 19.82 3.50
C LEU A 140 -4.07 21.29 3.77
N VAL A 141 -5.35 21.59 3.97
CA VAL A 141 -5.82 22.97 4.25
C VAL A 141 -5.15 23.54 5.50
N LYS A 142 -5.05 22.75 6.57
CA LYS A 142 -4.40 23.17 7.82
C LYS A 142 -2.92 23.50 7.61
N SER A 143 -2.24 22.78 6.71
CA SER A 143 -0.83 23.02 6.41
C SER A 143 -0.55 24.30 5.63
N GLY A 144 -1.56 24.87 4.95
CA GLY A 144 -1.41 26.01 4.06
C GLY A 144 -0.69 25.69 2.73
N LYS A 145 -0.36 24.42 2.47
CA LYS A 145 0.35 23.99 1.25
C LYS A 145 -0.60 23.54 0.14
N THR A 146 -0.05 23.31 -1.04
CA THR A 146 -0.80 23.10 -2.28
C THR A 146 -1.16 21.63 -2.54
N PHE A 147 -0.21 20.71 -2.34
CA PHE A 147 -0.40 19.30 -2.62
C PHE A 147 -0.12 18.44 -1.40
N LEU A 148 -0.96 17.43 -1.20
CA LEU A 148 -0.74 16.43 -0.18
C LEU A 148 0.14 15.31 -0.71
N VAL A 149 1.09 14.85 0.12
CA VAL A 149 1.91 13.66 -0.11
C VAL A 149 1.62 12.67 1.01
N GLU A 150 0.92 11.58 0.70
CA GLU A 150 0.65 10.52 1.67
C GLU A 150 1.62 9.35 1.48
N LYS A 151 2.24 8.94 2.59
CA LYS A 151 3.12 7.77 2.63
C LYS A 151 2.71 6.91 3.81
N THR A 152 2.16 5.75 3.49
CA THR A 152 2.00 4.62 4.40
C THR A 152 2.41 3.34 3.66
N PRO A 153 3.41 2.53 4.11
CA PRO A 153 3.85 1.34 3.38
C PRO A 153 2.71 0.34 3.06
N GLY A 154 1.70 0.31 3.92
CA GLY A 154 0.50 -0.51 3.74
C GLY A 154 -0.36 -0.14 2.52
N ASN A 155 -0.12 0.98 1.85
CA ASN A 155 -0.86 1.42 0.67
C ASN A 155 -0.57 0.61 -0.58
N ALA A 156 0.62 0.00 -0.67
CA ALA A 156 0.99 -0.86 -1.79
C ALA A 156 -0.03 -2.00 -2.00
N PHE A 157 -0.66 -2.48 -0.93
CA PHE A 157 -1.67 -3.54 -0.97
C PHE A 157 -3.05 -3.10 -1.48
N VAL A 158 -3.31 -1.80 -1.61
CA VAL A 158 -4.63 -1.25 -1.98
C VAL A 158 -4.52 -0.18 -3.07
N HIS A 159 -3.46 -0.23 -3.87
CA HIS A 159 -3.14 0.77 -4.89
C HIS A 159 -4.29 0.96 -5.91
N GLU A 160 -4.99 -0.11 -6.31
CA GLU A 160 -6.17 -0.03 -7.18
C GLU A 160 -7.30 0.80 -6.54
N ARG A 161 -7.52 0.62 -5.24
CA ARG A 161 -8.56 1.35 -4.49
C ARG A 161 -8.16 2.81 -4.29
N ILE A 162 -6.88 3.10 -4.11
CA ILE A 162 -6.34 4.47 -4.04
C ILE A 162 -6.54 5.17 -5.39
N ALA A 163 -6.15 4.53 -6.49
CA ALA A 163 -6.34 5.08 -7.85
C ALA A 163 -7.82 5.22 -8.23
N ALA A 164 -8.69 4.34 -7.72
CA ALA A 164 -10.13 4.48 -7.88
C ALA A 164 -10.69 5.66 -7.05
N CYS A 165 -10.15 5.89 -5.86
CA CYS A 165 -10.55 7.01 -5.00
C CYS A 165 -10.13 8.35 -5.59
N TRP A 166 -8.90 8.46 -6.09
CA TRP A 166 -8.34 9.68 -6.70
C TRP A 166 -7.78 9.35 -8.09
N PRO A 167 -8.61 9.48 -9.15
CA PRO A 167 -8.19 9.18 -10.52
C PRO A 167 -7.04 10.05 -11.05
N ASP A 168 -6.84 11.24 -10.47
CA ASP A 168 -5.79 12.19 -10.80
C ASP A 168 -4.56 12.09 -9.88
N ALA A 169 -4.51 11.09 -8.99
CA ALA A 169 -3.39 10.86 -8.09
C ALA A 169 -2.06 10.69 -8.83
N ARG A 170 -0.98 11.15 -8.21
CA ARG A 170 0.40 11.00 -8.70
C ARG A 170 1.12 9.96 -7.85
N PHE A 171 1.73 8.97 -8.50
CA PHE A 171 2.42 7.87 -7.80
C PHE A 171 3.92 8.04 -7.90
N VAL A 172 4.59 8.01 -6.75
CA VAL A 172 6.05 7.92 -6.64
C VAL A 172 6.40 6.56 -6.07
N PHE A 173 7.13 5.75 -6.81
CA PHE A 173 7.61 4.44 -6.39
C PHE A 173 9.02 4.56 -5.85
N LEU A 174 9.22 4.12 -4.60
CA LEU A 174 10.55 4.04 -4.01
C LEU A 174 10.98 2.59 -3.92
N LEU A 175 12.03 2.26 -4.68
CA LEU A 175 12.68 0.95 -4.66
C LEU A 175 13.94 1.01 -3.81
N ARG A 176 14.37 -0.15 -3.30
CA ARG A 176 15.64 -0.33 -2.59
C ARG A 176 16.08 -1.76 -2.79
N HIS A 177 17.38 -2.02 -2.73
CA HIS A 177 17.91 -3.37 -2.85
C HIS A 177 17.18 -4.37 -1.92
N PRO A 178 16.55 -5.45 -2.45
CA PRO A 178 15.70 -6.36 -1.67
C PRO A 178 16.37 -6.96 -0.43
N ALA A 179 17.62 -7.40 -0.54
CA ALA A 179 18.35 -7.94 0.61
C ALA A 179 18.69 -6.88 1.67
N SER A 180 18.86 -5.61 1.28
CA SER A 180 19.06 -4.49 2.21
C SER A 180 17.78 -4.18 2.98
N ILE A 181 16.62 -4.31 2.33
CA ILE A 181 15.31 -4.22 2.98
C ILE A 181 15.15 -5.34 4.02
N ALA A 182 15.36 -6.59 3.61
CA ALA A 182 15.20 -7.76 4.48
C ALA A 182 16.13 -7.67 5.71
N ARG A 183 17.41 -7.34 5.50
CA ARG A 183 18.38 -7.08 6.58
C ARG A 183 17.91 -5.98 7.52
N SER A 184 17.46 -4.84 6.98
CA SER A 184 16.95 -3.74 7.81
C SER A 184 15.68 -4.09 8.57
N TRP A 185 14.83 -4.99 8.04
CA TRP A 185 13.63 -5.47 8.73
C TRP A 185 14.02 -6.38 9.89
N HIS A 186 14.94 -7.32 9.69
CA HIS A 186 15.49 -8.14 10.77
C HIS A 186 16.09 -7.28 11.90
N GLU A 187 17.02 -6.37 11.55
CA GLU A 187 17.70 -5.47 12.49
C GLU A 187 16.76 -4.58 13.32
N ALA A 188 15.53 -4.34 12.85
CA ALA A 188 14.58 -3.49 13.56
C ALA A 188 13.93 -4.17 14.77
N ASP A 189 13.89 -5.52 14.82
CA ASP A 189 13.49 -6.30 16.00
C ASP A 189 14.01 -7.75 15.84
N PRO A 190 15.32 -7.97 16.06
CA PRO A 190 15.97 -9.26 15.81
C PRO A 190 15.40 -10.40 16.68
N VAL A 191 14.86 -10.05 17.85
CA VAL A 191 14.28 -11.02 18.80
C VAL A 191 12.98 -11.60 18.23
N ARG A 192 12.13 -10.76 17.63
CA ARG A 192 10.84 -11.21 17.09
C ARG A 192 10.86 -11.62 15.63
N ARG A 193 11.89 -11.25 14.87
CA ARG A 193 11.98 -11.49 13.43
C ARG A 193 13.29 -12.19 13.10
N SER A 194 13.25 -13.48 12.80
CA SER A 194 14.43 -14.17 12.25
C SER A 194 14.78 -13.62 10.86
N PRO A 195 16.02 -13.81 10.37
CA PRO A 195 16.41 -13.43 9.02
C PRO A 195 15.49 -14.00 7.93
N GLU A 196 15.07 -15.26 8.08
CA GLU A 196 14.19 -15.96 7.12
C GLU A 196 12.79 -15.32 7.10
N HIS A 197 12.20 -15.07 8.28
CA HIS A 197 10.92 -14.37 8.37
C HIS A 197 11.02 -12.95 7.81
N ALA A 198 12.13 -12.25 8.05
CA ALA A 198 12.34 -10.92 7.51
C ALA A 198 12.42 -10.89 5.98
N VAL A 199 13.03 -11.91 5.36
CA VAL A 199 13.03 -12.10 3.91
C VAL A 199 11.60 -12.27 3.39
N LEU A 200 10.81 -13.18 3.97
CA LEU A 200 9.45 -13.47 3.49
C LEU A 200 8.49 -12.29 3.71
N ASP A 201 8.54 -11.65 4.88
CA ASP A 201 7.68 -10.52 5.21
C ASP A 201 7.98 -9.30 4.35
N SER A 202 9.26 -8.98 4.17
CA SER A 202 9.65 -7.87 3.29
C SER A 202 9.26 -8.15 1.84
N LEU A 203 9.47 -9.38 1.36
CA LEU A 203 9.08 -9.82 0.01
C LEU A 203 7.58 -9.62 -0.24
N ARG A 204 6.73 -9.84 0.76
CA ARG A 204 5.28 -9.56 0.64
C ARG A 204 5.00 -8.09 0.31
N PHE A 205 5.71 -7.15 0.91
CA PHE A 205 5.60 -5.72 0.58
C PHE A 205 6.22 -5.40 -0.77
N MET A 206 7.39 -5.95 -1.08
CA MET A 206 8.06 -5.73 -2.37
C MET A 206 7.20 -6.17 -3.54
N ASN A 207 6.60 -7.37 -3.44
CA ASN A 207 5.64 -7.88 -4.43
C ASN A 207 4.37 -7.02 -4.53
N ALA A 208 3.96 -6.34 -3.45
CA ALA A 208 2.82 -5.43 -3.51
C ALA A 208 3.15 -4.13 -4.23
N VAL A 209 4.38 -3.62 -4.06
CA VAL A 209 4.89 -2.47 -4.82
C VAL A 209 5.04 -2.83 -6.29
N GLU A 210 5.58 -4.00 -6.60
CA GLU A 210 5.71 -4.43 -7.99
C GLU A 210 4.36 -4.55 -8.70
N ARG A 211 3.38 -5.19 -8.07
CA ARG A 211 2.01 -5.19 -8.59
C ARG A 211 1.45 -3.77 -8.78
N ALA A 212 1.77 -2.83 -7.89
CA ALA A 212 1.32 -1.46 -8.06
C ALA A 212 1.98 -0.78 -9.27
N ARG A 213 3.26 -1.05 -9.52
CA ARG A 213 3.99 -0.56 -10.71
C ARG A 213 3.45 -1.15 -12.01
N ASP A 214 3.01 -2.41 -11.99
CA ASP A 214 2.39 -3.07 -13.16
C ASP A 214 1.05 -2.42 -13.57
N HIS A 215 0.32 -1.83 -12.62
CA HIS A 215 -1.04 -1.32 -12.84
C HIS A 215 -1.14 0.22 -12.88
N LEU A 216 -0.11 0.93 -12.41
CA LEU A 216 -0.14 2.38 -12.26
C LEU A 216 1.10 3.02 -12.88
N THR A 217 0.88 4.11 -13.61
CA THR A 217 1.97 4.96 -14.09
C THR A 217 2.46 5.87 -12.96
N GLY A 218 3.77 6.00 -12.81
CA GLY A 218 4.38 6.85 -11.80
C GLY A 218 5.87 7.03 -12.00
N HIS A 219 6.46 7.92 -11.21
CA HIS A 219 7.91 8.13 -11.19
C HIS A 219 8.57 7.13 -10.24
N THR A 220 9.62 6.44 -10.72
CA THR A 220 10.38 5.50 -9.90
C THR A 220 11.70 6.11 -9.52
N VAL A 221 12.05 6.04 -8.23
CA VAL A 221 13.35 6.42 -7.69
C VAL A 221 13.90 5.27 -6.86
N ARG A 222 15.22 5.05 -6.91
CA ARG A 222 15.89 4.10 -6.03
C ARG A 222 16.41 4.81 -4.78
N TYR A 223 16.36 4.12 -3.65
CA TYR A 223 16.93 4.61 -2.40
C TYR A 223 18.42 4.91 -2.56
N GLU A 224 19.13 4.08 -3.33
CA GLU A 224 20.55 4.25 -3.60
C GLU A 224 20.82 5.57 -4.33
N GLU A 225 20.06 5.87 -5.39
CA GLU A 225 20.10 7.16 -6.11
C GLU A 225 19.78 8.33 -5.17
N LEU A 226 18.75 8.18 -4.34
CA LEU A 226 18.32 9.19 -3.38
C LEU A 226 19.40 9.50 -2.32
N THR A 227 20.24 8.54 -1.97
CA THR A 227 21.34 8.75 -1.00
C THR A 227 22.66 9.16 -1.62
N GLU A 228 22.90 8.81 -2.89
CA GLU A 228 24.15 9.11 -3.60
C GLU A 228 24.14 10.50 -4.24
N ASP A 229 23.06 10.84 -4.96
CA ASP A 229 22.82 12.19 -5.50
C ASP A 229 21.37 12.61 -5.24
N PRO A 230 21.07 13.04 -4.00
CA PRO A 230 19.72 13.39 -3.60
C PRO A 230 19.16 14.55 -4.42
N ALA A 231 20.01 15.49 -4.86
CA ALA A 231 19.59 16.65 -5.63
C ALA A 231 19.07 16.26 -7.01
N SER A 232 19.78 15.37 -7.73
CA SER A 232 19.32 14.84 -9.02
C SER A 232 18.03 14.03 -8.87
N ALA A 233 17.97 13.13 -7.88
CA ALA A 233 16.79 12.31 -7.62
C ALA A 233 15.54 13.16 -7.32
N LEU A 234 15.68 14.18 -6.46
CA LEU A 234 14.57 15.08 -6.11
C LEU A 234 14.14 15.97 -7.26
N LYS A 235 15.07 16.46 -8.10
CA LYS A 235 14.72 17.21 -9.33
C LYS A 235 13.85 16.37 -10.26
N GLY A 236 14.16 15.08 -10.40
CA GLY A 236 13.34 14.14 -11.17
C GLY A 236 11.91 14.02 -10.62
N ILE A 237 11.77 13.95 -9.30
CA ILE A 237 10.47 13.91 -8.63
C ILE A 237 9.72 15.23 -8.80
N CYS A 238 10.36 16.38 -8.57
CA CYS A 238 9.75 17.70 -8.77
C CYS A 238 9.22 17.88 -10.20
N ALA A 239 10.02 17.52 -11.21
CA ALA A 239 9.61 17.56 -12.61
C ALA A 239 8.39 16.67 -12.89
N PHE A 240 8.34 15.45 -12.32
CA PHE A 240 7.18 14.58 -12.45
C PHE A 240 5.93 15.13 -11.74
N LEU A 241 6.11 15.74 -10.57
CA LEU A 241 5.03 16.31 -9.78
C LEU A 241 4.53 17.65 -10.31
N ASP A 242 5.28 18.30 -11.20
CA ASP A 242 5.01 19.63 -11.75
C ASP A 242 5.12 20.72 -10.69
N VAL A 243 6.18 20.64 -9.87
CA VAL A 243 6.54 21.64 -8.86
C VAL A 243 7.98 22.12 -9.08
N PRO A 244 8.33 23.36 -8.70
CA PRO A 244 9.71 23.85 -8.83
C PRO A 244 10.68 23.03 -7.98
N TRP A 245 11.97 23.14 -8.28
CA TRP A 245 13.02 22.63 -7.41
C TRP A 245 13.34 23.68 -6.32
N GLU A 246 13.40 23.26 -5.05
CA GLU A 246 13.65 24.10 -3.87
C GLU A 246 14.73 23.50 -2.95
N PRO A 247 15.91 24.13 -2.76
CA PRO A 247 17.04 23.57 -1.99
C PRO A 247 16.68 22.99 -0.61
N GLN A 248 15.60 23.49 0.00
CA GLN A 248 15.00 23.03 1.25
C GLN A 248 14.62 21.54 1.28
N LEU A 249 14.46 20.85 0.13
CA LEU A 249 14.24 19.38 0.16
C LEU A 249 15.46 18.61 0.68
N LEU A 250 16.67 19.19 0.62
CA LEU A 250 17.91 18.56 1.08
C LEU A 250 18.15 18.76 2.58
N ASP A 251 17.67 19.88 3.12
CA ASP A 251 17.73 20.23 4.53
C ASP A 251 16.33 20.20 5.13
N TYR A 252 15.86 18.98 5.37
CA TYR A 252 14.52 18.76 5.89
C TYR A 252 14.47 18.86 7.42
N GLY A 253 15.60 19.06 8.10
CA GLY A 253 15.69 19.22 9.55
C GLY A 253 15.21 20.59 10.01
N ASP A 254 15.70 21.64 9.35
CA ASP A 254 15.49 23.03 9.77
C ASP A 254 14.09 23.58 9.41
N HIS A 255 13.36 22.87 8.55
CA HIS A 255 12.09 23.34 7.98
C HIS A 255 10.88 22.45 8.30
N ASN A 256 11.07 21.36 9.06
CA ASN A 256 9.98 20.47 9.43
C ASN A 256 9.30 20.91 10.73
N SER A 257 8.11 21.51 10.63
CA SER A 257 7.21 21.70 11.78
C SER A 257 6.59 20.40 12.31
N SER A 258 6.89 19.25 11.68
CA SER A 258 6.38 17.94 12.06
C SER A 258 7.52 17.00 12.46
N GLU A 259 7.92 17.07 13.73
CA GLU A 259 8.86 16.12 14.34
C GLU A 259 8.41 14.66 14.09
N PRO A 260 9.35 13.71 13.94
CA PRO A 260 9.02 12.29 13.86
C PRO A 260 8.24 11.83 15.09
N VAL A 261 6.95 11.51 14.91
CA VAL A 261 6.10 10.98 15.98
C VAL A 261 6.45 9.52 16.24
N LYS A 262 6.80 9.18 17.48
CA LYS A 262 7.13 7.80 17.89
C LYS A 262 5.98 6.86 17.52
N GLY A 263 6.30 5.78 16.81
CA GLY A 263 5.30 4.80 16.34
C GLY A 263 4.68 5.10 14.98
N LEU A 264 4.89 6.29 14.39
CA LEU A 264 4.33 6.69 13.10
C LEU A 264 5.43 6.98 12.07
N GLY A 265 6.09 5.91 11.61
CA GLY A 265 7.20 5.97 10.64
C GLY A 265 8.54 5.55 11.23
N ASP A 266 9.65 6.08 10.69
CA ASP A 266 10.99 5.86 11.25
C ASP A 266 11.39 7.08 12.09
N TRP A 267 11.77 6.87 13.34
CA TRP A 267 12.10 7.91 14.32
C TRP A 267 13.56 7.81 14.80
N LYS A 268 14.41 7.03 14.10
CA LYS A 268 15.82 6.83 14.46
C LYS A 268 16.66 8.10 14.24
N GLU A 269 17.82 8.17 14.89
CA GLU A 269 18.75 9.31 14.85
C GLU A 269 19.13 9.75 13.44
N LYS A 270 19.34 8.83 12.51
CA LYS A 270 19.62 9.17 11.10
C LYS A 270 18.52 10.03 10.48
N ILE A 271 17.27 9.76 10.80
CA ILE A 271 16.14 10.57 10.33
C ILE A 271 16.08 11.90 11.07
N ARG A 272 16.44 11.93 12.36
CA ARG A 272 16.51 13.16 13.17
C ARG A 272 17.66 14.09 12.79
N SER A 273 18.66 13.60 12.06
CA SER A 273 19.79 14.42 11.60
C SER A 273 19.40 15.57 10.66
N GLY A 274 18.19 15.55 10.10
CA GLY A 274 17.71 16.61 9.20
C GLY A 274 18.30 16.60 7.80
N SER A 275 19.27 15.71 7.54
CA SER A 275 20.02 15.64 6.28
C SER A 275 20.10 14.22 5.75
N VAL A 276 20.33 14.09 4.44
CA VAL A 276 20.55 12.79 3.80
C VAL A 276 21.88 12.23 4.27
N GLN A 277 21.86 10.98 4.71
CA GLN A 277 23.03 10.24 5.16
C GLN A 277 23.40 9.19 4.11
N ASP A 278 24.70 8.90 3.99
CA ASP A 278 25.19 7.89 3.05
C ASP A 278 24.50 6.53 3.24
N GLY A 279 24.23 5.90 2.09
CA GLY A 279 23.74 4.53 2.02
C GLY A 279 24.77 3.53 2.58
N ARG A 280 24.29 2.37 3.03
CA ARG A 280 25.18 1.24 3.31
C ARG A 280 25.63 0.60 1.99
N PRO A 281 26.83 0.00 1.90
CA PRO A 281 27.24 -0.78 0.74
C PRO A 281 26.20 -1.84 0.37
N LEU A 282 26.02 -2.05 -0.93
CA LEU A 282 25.09 -3.05 -1.44
C LEU A 282 25.58 -4.48 -1.13
N PRO A 283 24.67 -5.42 -0.80
CA PRO A 283 25.00 -6.83 -0.68
C PRO A 283 25.60 -7.38 -1.98
N ALA A 284 26.57 -8.30 -1.88
CA ALA A 284 27.07 -8.98 -3.06
C ALA A 284 25.98 -9.90 -3.65
N PRO A 285 25.97 -10.17 -4.97
CA PRO A 285 24.95 -11.00 -5.61
C PRO A 285 24.79 -12.39 -4.97
N GLY A 286 25.90 -13.02 -4.58
CA GLY A 286 25.91 -14.32 -3.90
C GLY A 286 25.32 -14.31 -2.49
N ASP A 287 25.27 -13.14 -1.83
CA ASP A 287 24.69 -12.99 -0.49
C ASP A 287 23.17 -12.78 -0.52
N VAL A 288 22.57 -12.67 -1.70
CA VAL A 288 21.12 -12.44 -1.83
C VAL A 288 20.36 -13.74 -1.55
N PRO A 289 19.46 -13.78 -0.55
CA PRO A 289 18.63 -14.95 -0.29
C PRO A 289 17.81 -15.38 -1.51
N ALA A 290 17.78 -16.67 -1.82
CA ALA A 290 17.10 -17.24 -2.99
C ALA A 290 15.64 -16.77 -3.17
N PRO A 291 14.80 -16.63 -2.12
CA PRO A 291 13.45 -16.11 -2.27
C PRO A 291 13.36 -14.68 -2.85
N LEU A 292 14.44 -13.89 -2.75
CA LEU A 292 14.48 -12.51 -3.25
C LEU A 292 14.98 -12.41 -4.70
N HIS A 293 15.50 -13.49 -5.29
CA HIS A 293 16.06 -13.43 -6.65
C HIS A 293 15.05 -12.92 -7.70
N PRO A 294 13.77 -13.37 -7.71
CA PRO A 294 12.82 -12.88 -8.71
C PRO A 294 12.53 -11.38 -8.59
N ILE A 295 12.42 -10.86 -7.37
CA ILE A 295 12.15 -9.43 -7.15
C ILE A 295 13.40 -8.58 -7.38
N CYS A 296 14.60 -9.10 -7.11
CA CYS A 296 15.84 -8.47 -7.52
C CYS A 296 15.89 -8.31 -9.05
N ALA A 297 15.57 -9.37 -9.81
CA ALA A 297 15.53 -9.31 -11.26
C ALA A 297 14.51 -8.27 -11.77
N ALA A 298 13.29 -8.26 -11.22
CA ALA A 298 12.25 -7.29 -11.60
C ALA A 298 12.67 -5.83 -11.32
N TRP A 299 13.48 -5.59 -10.29
CA TRP A 299 13.96 -4.26 -9.93
C TRP A 299 15.34 -3.92 -10.50
N GLY A 300 15.95 -4.82 -11.27
CA GLY A 300 17.26 -4.65 -11.88
C GLY A 300 18.43 -4.68 -10.89
N TYR A 301 18.34 -5.48 -9.83
CA TYR A 301 19.45 -5.76 -8.92
C TYR A 301 20.03 -7.16 -9.23
N PRO A 302 21.37 -7.31 -9.25
CA PRO A 302 21.99 -8.62 -9.45
C PRO A 302 21.75 -9.52 -8.22
N ALA A 303 21.54 -10.81 -8.46
CA ALA A 303 21.33 -11.81 -7.42
C ALA A 303 21.75 -13.21 -7.89
N GLY A 304 22.27 -14.03 -6.97
CA GLY A 304 22.78 -15.37 -7.25
C GLY A 304 24.19 -15.38 -7.83
N ASP A 305 24.68 -16.57 -8.18
CA ASP A 305 25.99 -16.73 -8.79
C ASP A 305 25.96 -16.32 -10.28
N ALA A 306 26.89 -15.46 -10.68
CA ALA A 306 27.05 -15.00 -12.07
C ALA A 306 27.44 -16.12 -13.07
N THR A 307 27.54 -17.38 -12.62
CA THR A 307 28.05 -18.53 -13.38
C THR A 307 26.97 -19.36 -14.08
N ALA A 308 25.67 -19.13 -13.86
CA ALA A 308 24.60 -19.93 -14.48
C ALA A 308 24.26 -19.54 -15.94
N GLY A 309 24.90 -18.52 -16.51
CA GLY A 309 24.61 -17.98 -17.85
C GLY A 309 25.46 -18.52 -19.01
N ARG A 310 26.40 -19.44 -18.77
CA ARG A 310 27.11 -20.14 -19.86
C ARG A 310 26.73 -21.62 -19.86
N ARG A 311 25.53 -21.93 -20.35
CA ARG A 311 25.30 -23.22 -21.00
C ARG A 311 25.47 -23.01 -22.50
N THR A 312 26.55 -23.62 -22.96
CA THR A 312 27.06 -23.79 -24.31
C THR A 312 25.99 -24.18 -25.35
N ALA A 313 26.19 -23.60 -26.55
CA ALA A 313 25.93 -24.11 -27.91
C ALA A 313 24.92 -25.25 -28.10
#